data_AF-A0A940RN48-F1
#
_entry.id   AF-A0A940RN48-F1
#
_cell.length_a   1.000
_cell.length_b   1.000
_cell.length_c   1.000
_cell.angle_alpha   90.00
_cell.angle_beta   90.00
_cell.angle_gamma   90.00
#
_symmetry.space_group_name_H-M   'P 1'
#
loop_
_entity.id
_entity.type
_entity.pdbx_description
1 polymer ?
#
loop_
_entity_poly.entity_id
_entity_poly.type
_entity_poly.pdbx_seq_one_letter_code
_entity_poly.pdbx_strand_id
1 'polypeptide(L)' 'MRFVMLKSINGDPMLVNISAVRAVSTINMAGDEVGVIAFDKDHELVVGSNVTEVLAAIEKASAIG' A
#
# COMPACT_ATOMS: atom_id res chain seq x y z
N MET A 1 7.13 -15.33 3.12
CA MET A 1 6.23 -14.31 2.52
C MET A 1 6.10 -13.17 3.50
N ARG A 2 6.22 -11.92 3.06
CA ARG A 2 6.22 -10.74 3.94
C ARG A 2 4.91 -9.98 3.72
N PHE A 3 4.17 -9.71 4.80
CA PHE A 3 2.87 -9.05 4.74
C PHE A 3 2.87 -7.80 5.62
N VAL A 4 2.17 -6.77 5.17
CA VAL A 4 1.92 -5.53 5.94
C VAL A 4 0.43 -5.28 6.04
N MET A 5 -0.01 -4.86 7.23
CA MET A 5 -1.36 -4.32 7.37
C MET A 5 -1.37 -2.86 6.95
N LEU A 6 -2.22 -2.53 5.99
CA LEU A 6 -2.46 -1.16 5.54
C LEU A 6 -3.90 -0.75 5.82
N LYS A 7 -4.13 0.55 5.99
CA LYS A 7 -5.49 1.08 6.10
C LYS A 7 -6.21 0.82 4.78
N SER A 8 -7.42 0.28 4.84
CA SER A 8 -8.29 0.20 3.67
C SER A 8 -9.06 1.49 3.51
N ILE A 9 -9.44 1.82 2.28
CA ILE A 9 -10.43 2.89 2.02
C ILE A 9 -11.80 2.51 2.57
N ASN A 10 -12.12 1.22 2.60
CA ASN A 10 -13.45 0.72 2.92
C ASN A 10 -13.63 0.38 4.42
N GLY A 11 -12.70 0.78 5.28
CA GLY A 11 -12.77 0.57 6.73
C GLY A 11 -11.75 -0.45 7.24
N ASP A 12 -11.99 -1.75 7.02
CA ASP A 12 -11.19 -2.81 7.64
C ASP A 12 -9.74 -2.86 7.11
N PRO A 13 -8.72 -2.93 7.98
CA PRO A 13 -7.33 -3.05 7.56
C PRO A 13 -7.11 -4.25 6.63
N MET A 14 -6.31 -4.07 5.59
CA MET A 14 -6.00 -5.09 4.60
C MET A 14 -4.58 -5.62 4.76
N LEU A 15 -4.42 -6.93 4.61
CA LEU A 15 -3.11 -7.58 4.55
C LEU A 15 -2.60 -7.58 3.11
N VAL A 16 -1.46 -6.91 2.90
CA VAL A 16 -0.82 -6.79 1.59
C VAL A 16 0.47 -7.58 1.58
N ASN A 17 0.62 -8.47 0.59
CA ASN A 17 1.88 -9.18 0.34
C ASN A 17 2.87 -8.24 -0.35
N ILE A 18 3.89 -7.76 0.37
CA ILE A 18 4.85 -6.79 -0.17
C ILE A 18 5.71 -7.39 -1.28
N SER A 19 5.90 -8.70 -1.31
CA SER A 19 6.67 -9.37 -2.35
C SER A 19 5.99 -9.32 -3.72
N ALA A 20 4.68 -9.04 -3.75
CA ALA A 20 3.92 -8.86 -4.98
C ALA A 20 3.83 -7.38 -5.41
N VAL A 21 4.21 -6.42 -4.55
CA VAL A 21 4.14 -4.99 -4.84
C VAL A 21 5.28 -4.61 -5.78
N ARG A 22 4.94 -3.97 -6.90
CA ARG A 22 5.91 -3.49 -7.90
C ARG A 22 6.10 -1.99 -7.89
N ALA A 23 5.04 -1.25 -7.61
CA ALA A 23 5.09 0.20 -7.52
C ALA A 23 4.11 0.72 -6.45
N VAL A 24 4.45 1.88 -5.90
CA VAL A 24 3.59 2.66 -5.00
C VAL A 24 3.49 4.07 -5.58
N SER A 25 2.28 4.55 -5.79
CA SER A 25 1.97 5.88 -6.32
C SER A 25 0.91 6.58 -5.44
N THR A 26 0.61 7.85 -5.72
CA THR A 26 -0.42 8.61 -4.99
C THR A 26 -1.55 8.98 -5.93
N ILE A 27 -2.77 9.06 -5.42
CA ILE A 27 -3.89 9.74 -6.08
C ILE A 27 -4.50 10.75 -5.12
N ASN A 28 -5.07 11.83 -5.68
CA ASN A 28 -5.92 12.72 -4.93
C ASN A 28 -7.35 12.18 -4.97
N MET A 29 -7.88 11.81 -3.81
CA MET A 29 -9.24 11.34 -3.65
C MET A 29 -9.99 12.28 -2.72
N ALA A 30 -10.95 13.03 -3.26
CA ALA A 30 -11.77 13.99 -2.50
C ALA A 30 -10.97 15.05 -1.69
N GLY A 31 -9.76 15.40 -2.15
CA GLY A 31 -8.87 16.35 -1.47
C GLY A 31 -7.80 15.70 -0.59
N ASP A 32 -7.91 14.39 -0.33
CA ASP A 32 -6.94 13.64 0.45
C ASP A 32 -5.98 12.87 -0.48
N GLU A 33 -4.67 12.97 -0.20
CA GLU A 33 -3.66 12.16 -0.89
C GLU A 33 -3.60 10.75 -0.29
N VAL A 34 -3.98 9.77 -1.09
CA VAL A 34 -4.01 8.36 -0.72
C VAL A 34 -3.09 7.54 -1.61
N GLY A 35 -2.51 6.48 -1.04
CA GLY A 35 -1.57 5.60 -1.71
C GLY A 35 -2.29 4.62 -2.65
N VAL A 36 -1.60 4.27 -3.73
CA VAL A 36 -1.99 3.22 -4.68
C VAL A 36 -0.86 2.23 -4.80
N ILE A 37 -1.21 0.95 -4.75
CA ILE A 37 -0.29 -0.17 -4.82
C ILE A 37 -0.53 -0.91 -6.13
N ALA A 38 0.49 -0.99 -6.97
CA ALA A 38 0.43 -1.76 -8.22
C ALA A 38 1.12 -3.11 -8.03
N PHE A 39 0.42 -4.19 -8.39
CA PHE A 39 0.95 -5.56 -8.39
C PHE A 39 1.44 -5.97 -9.78
N ASP A 40 0.71 -5.54 -10.81
CA ASP A 40 1.07 -5.69 -12.22
C ASP A 40 0.44 -4.55 -13.06
N LYS A 41 0.41 -4.71 -14.38
CA LYS A 41 -0.09 -3.69 -15.31
C LYS A 41 -1.62 -3.53 -15.33
N ASP A 42 -2.35 -4.53 -14.84
CA ASP A 42 -3.81 -4.58 -14.86
C ASP A 42 -4.41 -4.52 -13.44
N HIS A 43 -3.60 -4.72 -12.39
CA HIS A 43 -4.04 -4.78 -11.01
C HIS A 43 -3.37 -3.72 -10.12
N GLU A 44 -4.18 -2.73 -9.74
CA GLU A 44 -3.85 -1.70 -8.76
C GLU A 44 -4.88 -1.68 -7.63
N LEU A 45 -4.45 -1.30 -6.43
CA LEU A 45 -5.28 -1.18 -5.25
C LEU A 45 -5.03 0.16 -4.57
N VAL A 46 -6.08 0.95 -4.43
CA VAL A 46 -6.04 2.19 -3.64
C VAL A 46 -6.21 1.82 -2.16
N VAL A 47 -5.33 2.36 -1.31
CA VAL A 47 -5.31 2.12 0.14
C VAL A 47 -5.60 3.41 0.89
N GLY A 48 -6.16 3.31 2.11
CA GLY A 48 -6.48 4.47 2.95
C GLY A 48 -5.26 5.10 3.63
N SER A 49 -4.06 4.59 3.36
CA SER A 49 -2.78 5.14 3.83
C SER A 49 -2.16 6.00 2.74
N ASN A 50 -1.52 7.10 3.12
CA ASN A 50 -0.74 7.89 2.16
C ASN A 50 0.53 7.16 1.71
N VAL A 51 1.16 7.60 0.63
CA VAL A 51 2.36 6.97 0.07
C VAL A 51 3.49 6.84 1.09
N THR A 52 3.72 7.84 1.93
CA THR A 52 4.77 7.82 2.96
C THR A 52 4.52 6.73 3.99
N GLU A 53 3.29 6.56 4.45
CA GLU A 53 2.89 5.48 5.36
C GLU A 53 3.11 4.11 4.72
N VAL A 54 2.74 3.94 3.44
CA VAL A 54 2.91 2.69 2.70
C VAL A 54 4.38 2.34 2.53
N LEU A 55 5.22 3.28 2.10
CA LEU A 55 6.65 3.07 1.92
C LEU A 55 7.35 2.71 3.24
N ALA A 56 7.02 3.42 4.33
CA ALA A 56 7.56 3.11 5.65
C ALA A 56 7.15 1.71 6.15
N ALA A 57 5.92 1.27 5.85
CA ALA A 57 5.47 -0.07 6.19
C ALA A 57 6.22 -1.14 5.39
N ILE A 58 6.43 -0.92 4.09
CA ILE A 58 7.20 -1.81 3.21
C ILE A 58 8.66 -1.90 3.67
N GLU A 59 9.30 -0.76 3.97
CA GLU A 59 10.68 -0.72 4.44
C GLU A 59 10.84 -1.47 5.75
N LYS A 60 9.97 -1.21 6.73
CA LYS A 60 9.96 -1.96 8.00
C LYS A 60 9.82 -3.45 7.77
N ALA A 61 8.85 -3.88 6.96
CA ALA A 61 8.67 -5.30 6.68
C ALA A 61 9.83 -5.91 5.89
N SER A 62 10.59 -5.11 5.13
CA SER A 62 11.78 -5.56 4.43
C SER A 62 13.01 -5.68 5.33
N ALA A 63 13.11 -4.89 6.38
CA ALA A 63 14.24 -4.88 7.32
C ALA A 63 14.21 -6.03 8.34
N ILE A 64 13.06 -6.67 8.56
CA ILE A 64 12.86 -7.71 9.59
C ILE A 64 13.03 -9.13 9.02
N GLY A 65 13.72 -9.31 7.89
CA GLY A 65 13.98 -10.66 7.36
C GLY A 65 15.17 -10.73 6.44
#